data_AF-M0ILS3-F1
#
_entry.id   AF-M0ILS3-F1
#
_cell.length_a   1.000
_cell.length_b   1.000
_cell.length_c   1.000
_cell.angle_alpha   90.00
_cell.angle_beta   90.00
_cell.angle_gamma   90.00
#
_symmetry.space_group_name_H-M   'P 1'
#
loop_
_entity.id
_entity.type
_entity.pdbx_description
1 polymer ?
#
loop_
_entity_poly.entity_id
_entity_poly.type
_entity_poly.pdbx_seq_one_letter_code
_entity_poly.pdbx_strand_id
1 'polypeptide(L)'
;MRRLTGNRDDDARRFSARLRRLDAETLARLVSDLWVERGRSVTREGTTVAVDDGRTTRRLVVCHRPPPTVAGDVVVTSRLSDDPDVVDAAEVLDVVRYAVDRERSAEILVDYLGPSADRFCSPRFGSADEARGIDWWPTPTSGAVVAVVVVLLFASVGAVLTHGGLPSVADSPAAATSDQREGGAAATTGQPKSQTGAQGSENGAENAPSDVESISYSALGCPIPPRDVRPAELAPAVVPGASAGGLDGWTQAPATSDPTTEPDRLSDPTARHAVTYVPPSGHKLTLGISLWPSRRAAQSVASAFAPRNETATRWGQYTLIVGGTTPNGELLGRNQTIVWSRPLLSEVRSPSGSRLGYRCVDSLLDESAPSTAAKPDHSVKGLWSKKPDERT
;
A
#
# COMPACT_ATOMS: atom_id res chain seq x y z
N MET A 1 -11.97 -18.73 24.56
CA MET A 1 -12.05 -18.23 23.17
C MET A 1 -11.44 -19.26 22.25
N ARG A 2 -12.21 -19.97 21.42
CA ARG A 2 -11.67 -20.90 20.41
C ARG A 2 -11.14 -20.07 19.24
N ARG A 3 -9.80 -19.97 19.10
CA ARG A 3 -9.18 -19.40 17.90
C ARG A 3 -9.64 -20.21 16.68
N LEU A 4 -9.95 -19.51 15.58
CA LEU A 4 -10.38 -20.07 14.30
C LEU A 4 -9.36 -21.14 13.85
N THR A 5 -9.73 -22.41 13.99
CA THR A 5 -8.92 -23.58 13.67
C THR A 5 -9.10 -23.90 12.19
N GLY A 6 -8.10 -23.56 11.37
CA GLY A 6 -8.17 -23.67 9.91
C GLY A 6 -6.85 -23.26 9.26
N ASN A 7 -6.83 -22.96 7.95
CA ASN A 7 -5.65 -22.64 7.11
C ASN A 7 -4.67 -21.62 7.73
N ARG A 8 -5.15 -20.77 8.66
CA ARG A 8 -4.35 -19.86 9.48
C ARG A 8 -3.29 -20.59 10.30
N ASP A 9 -3.63 -21.75 10.87
CA ASP A 9 -2.71 -22.58 11.65
C ASP A 9 -1.63 -23.20 10.76
N ASP A 10 -1.96 -23.56 9.52
CA ASP A 10 -1.00 -24.15 8.58
C ASP A 10 0.01 -23.12 8.07
N ASP A 11 -0.45 -21.92 7.72
CA ASP A 11 0.44 -20.82 7.35
C ASP A 11 1.33 -20.41 8.53
N ALA A 12 0.78 -20.31 9.74
CA ALA A 12 1.54 -19.98 10.94
C ALA A 12 2.61 -21.06 11.25
N ARG A 13 2.29 -22.35 11.08
CA ARG A 13 3.28 -23.44 11.22
C ARG A 13 4.38 -23.35 10.16
N ARG A 14 4.03 -23.08 8.90
CA ARG A 14 5.00 -22.93 7.80
C ARG A 14 5.90 -21.72 7.99
N PHE A 15 5.33 -20.61 8.46
CA PHE A 15 6.07 -19.39 8.78
C PHE A 15 7.00 -19.62 9.97
N SER A 16 6.50 -20.20 11.06
CA SER A 16 7.31 -20.63 12.21
C SER A 16 8.49 -21.51 11.79
N ALA A 17 8.25 -22.50 10.92
CA ALA A 17 9.31 -23.38 10.42
C ALA A 17 10.41 -22.62 9.65
N ARG A 18 10.09 -21.50 8.98
CA ARG A 18 11.09 -20.64 8.34
C ARG A 18 11.82 -19.75 9.33
N LEU A 19 11.10 -19.09 10.22
CA LEU A 19 11.70 -18.26 11.27
C LEU A 19 12.72 -19.05 12.12
N ARG A 20 12.44 -20.34 12.37
CA ARG A 20 13.34 -21.24 13.11
C ARG A 20 14.65 -21.58 12.39
N ARG A 21 14.80 -21.23 11.11
CA ARG A 21 16.05 -21.44 10.35
C ARG A 21 17.00 -20.26 10.46
N LEU A 22 16.48 -19.10 10.86
CA LEU A 22 17.31 -17.96 11.20
C LEU A 22 18.06 -18.25 12.50
N ASP A 23 19.23 -17.67 12.67
CA ASP A 23 19.82 -17.52 13.99
C ASP A 23 19.07 -16.40 14.77
N ALA A 24 19.29 -16.34 16.08
CA ALA A 24 18.56 -15.44 16.96
C ALA A 24 18.82 -13.96 16.65
N GLU A 25 20.02 -13.61 16.20
CA GLU A 25 20.37 -12.22 15.87
C GLU A 25 19.73 -11.81 14.55
N THR A 26 19.74 -12.68 13.55
CA THR A 26 19.03 -12.45 12.28
C THR A 26 17.51 -12.36 12.48
N LEU A 27 16.94 -13.17 13.39
CA LEU A 27 15.53 -13.04 13.77
C LEU A 27 15.26 -11.68 14.44
N ALA A 28 16.16 -11.21 15.30
CA ALA A 28 16.04 -9.89 15.93
C ALA A 28 16.15 -8.75 14.92
N ARG A 29 16.96 -8.90 13.87
CA ARG A 29 17.04 -7.96 12.74
C ARG A 29 15.71 -7.88 11.99
N LEU A 30 15.15 -9.02 11.60
CA LEU A 30 13.83 -9.10 10.97
C LEU A 30 12.74 -8.41 11.82
N VAL A 31 12.69 -8.71 13.12
CA VAL A 31 11.74 -8.09 14.05
C VAL A 31 11.97 -6.57 14.15
N SER A 32 13.21 -6.12 14.19
CA SER A 32 13.52 -4.69 14.23
C SER A 32 12.99 -3.98 12.99
N ASP A 33 13.25 -4.52 11.80
CA ASP A 33 12.86 -3.91 10.54
C ASP A 33 11.33 -3.87 10.41
N LEU A 34 10.63 -4.94 10.79
CA LEU A 34 9.16 -4.94 10.84
C LEU A 34 8.62 -3.84 11.76
N TRP A 35 9.23 -3.60 12.92
CA TRP A 35 8.76 -2.55 13.83
C TRP A 35 9.14 -1.14 13.38
N VAL A 36 10.28 -0.97 12.72
CA VAL A 36 10.63 0.31 12.05
C VAL A 36 9.59 0.64 10.98
N GLU A 37 9.21 -0.33 10.15
CA GLU A 37 8.20 -0.12 9.10
C GLU A 37 6.79 0.12 9.66
N ARG A 38 6.50 -0.30 10.91
CA ARG A 38 5.31 0.12 11.65
C ARG A 38 5.37 1.58 12.13
N GLY A 39 6.45 2.30 11.80
CA GLY A 39 6.73 3.67 12.24
C GLY A 39 7.20 3.75 13.69
N ARG A 40 7.76 2.68 14.27
CA ARG A 40 8.31 2.74 15.63
C ARG A 40 9.79 3.12 15.58
N SER A 41 10.24 3.84 16.61
CA SER A 41 11.67 4.05 16.83
C SER A 41 12.24 2.81 17.49
N VAL A 42 13.23 2.20 16.85
CA VAL A 42 13.80 0.92 17.29
C VAL A 42 15.29 1.06 17.54
N THR A 43 15.75 0.59 18.71
CA THR A 43 17.18 0.42 19.02
C THR A 43 17.43 -1.06 19.31
N ARG A 44 18.41 -1.67 18.65
CA ARG A 44 18.71 -3.11 18.80
C ARG A 44 20.07 -3.31 19.44
N GLU A 45 20.13 -4.19 20.44
CA GLU A 45 21.34 -4.70 21.08
C GLU A 45 21.33 -6.23 21.07
N GLY A 46 22.03 -6.82 20.10
CA GLY A 46 22.01 -8.28 19.87
C GLY A 46 20.57 -8.78 19.62
N THR A 47 20.07 -9.60 20.54
CA THR A 47 18.71 -10.16 20.50
C THR A 47 17.67 -9.36 21.29
N THR A 48 18.08 -8.25 21.91
CA THR A 48 17.17 -7.33 22.58
C THR A 48 16.81 -6.19 21.63
N VAL A 49 15.52 -5.90 21.49
CA VAL A 49 14.99 -4.80 20.68
C VAL A 49 14.21 -3.86 21.58
N ALA A 50 14.69 -2.64 21.77
CA ALA A 50 13.96 -1.56 22.43
C ALA A 50 13.09 -0.84 21.40
N VAL A 51 11.79 -0.83 21.62
CA VAL A 51 10.79 -0.19 20.77
C VAL A 51 10.17 0.96 21.52
N ASP A 52 10.28 2.17 20.95
CA ASP A 52 9.61 3.36 21.46
C ASP A 52 8.38 3.67 20.59
N ASP A 53 7.23 3.78 21.25
CA ASP A 53 5.95 4.17 20.64
C ASP A 53 5.62 5.66 20.79
N GLY A 54 6.54 6.45 21.38
CA GLY A 54 6.40 7.87 21.69
C GLY A 54 5.80 8.15 23.08
N ARG A 55 5.32 7.10 23.77
CA ARG A 55 4.76 7.20 25.13
C ARG A 55 5.47 6.28 26.11
N THR A 56 5.87 5.11 25.63
CA THR A 56 6.51 4.06 26.41
C THR A 56 7.59 3.39 25.58
N THR A 57 8.73 3.13 26.21
CA THR A 57 9.74 2.23 25.67
C THR A 57 9.44 0.83 26.16
N ARG A 58 9.29 -0.11 25.22
CA ARG A 58 9.12 -1.54 25.51
C ARG A 58 10.36 -2.30 25.09
N ARG A 59 10.77 -3.25 25.92
CA ARG A 59 11.87 -4.14 25.64
C ARG A 59 11.34 -5.47 25.11
N LEU A 60 11.77 -5.82 23.90
CA LEU A 60 11.47 -7.10 23.27
C LEU A 60 12.69 -8.01 23.37
N VAL A 61 12.53 -9.22 23.89
CA VAL A 61 13.58 -10.24 23.90
C VAL A 61 13.26 -11.27 22.81
N VAL A 62 14.10 -11.29 21.77
CA VAL A 62 13.89 -12.13 20.59
C VAL A 62 14.61 -13.47 20.77
N CYS A 63 13.87 -14.58 20.76
CA CYS A 63 14.45 -15.91 20.98
C CYS A 63 13.70 -17.05 20.29
N HIS A 64 14.37 -18.16 19.96
CA HIS A 64 13.69 -19.31 19.37
C HIS A 64 12.90 -20.15 20.37
N ARG A 65 13.22 -20.05 21.65
CA ARG A 65 12.55 -20.77 22.74
C ARG A 65 12.44 -19.81 23.91
N PRO A 66 11.22 -19.44 24.34
CA PRO A 66 11.01 -18.57 25.49
C PRO A 66 11.72 -19.12 26.73
N PRO A 67 12.43 -18.29 27.51
CA PRO A 67 12.84 -18.66 28.87
C PRO A 67 11.60 -18.87 29.75
N PRO A 68 11.67 -19.71 30.80
CA PRO A 68 10.54 -20.00 31.68
C PRO A 68 10.03 -18.78 32.47
N THR A 69 10.84 -17.74 32.63
CA THR A 69 10.47 -16.49 33.28
C THR A 69 11.30 -15.35 32.71
N VAL A 70 10.64 -14.36 32.11
CA VAL A 70 11.24 -13.08 31.74
C VAL A 70 10.40 -11.99 32.38
N ALA A 71 10.90 -11.40 33.47
CA ALA A 71 10.14 -10.38 34.20
C ALA A 71 10.22 -9.05 33.45
N GLY A 72 9.08 -8.53 32.99
CA GLY A 72 8.94 -7.17 32.47
C GLY A 72 9.27 -6.97 30.98
N ASP A 73 9.78 -7.99 30.29
CA ASP A 73 10.06 -7.93 28.84
C ASP A 73 9.02 -8.71 28.04
N VAL A 74 8.69 -8.21 26.86
CA VAL A 74 7.85 -8.94 25.90
C VAL A 74 8.74 -9.92 25.14
N VAL A 75 8.41 -11.21 25.16
CA VAL A 75 9.19 -12.22 24.45
C VAL A 75 8.65 -12.35 23.03
N VAL A 76 9.53 -12.20 22.04
CA VAL A 76 9.20 -12.48 20.63
C VAL A 76 9.84 -13.80 20.23
N THR A 77 9.04 -14.74 19.71
CA THR A 77 9.54 -16.07 19.40
C THR A 77 9.17 -16.60 18.02
N SER A 78 10.11 -17.34 17.42
CA SER A 78 9.92 -18.07 16.16
C SER A 78 8.96 -19.26 16.26
N ARG A 79 8.49 -19.61 17.46
CA ARG A 79 7.60 -20.75 17.73
C ARG A 79 6.16 -20.28 17.91
N LEU A 80 5.22 -21.21 17.78
CA LEU A 80 3.86 -20.99 18.23
C LEU A 80 3.81 -21.14 19.75
N SER A 81 3.03 -20.30 20.42
CA SER A 81 2.87 -20.26 21.88
C SER A 81 1.42 -20.00 22.24
N ASP A 82 0.93 -20.69 23.27
CA ASP A 82 -0.38 -20.40 23.88
C ASP A 82 -0.27 -19.37 25.01
N ASP A 83 0.96 -18.97 25.37
CA ASP A 83 1.23 -17.96 26.38
C ASP A 83 0.83 -16.56 25.85
N PRO A 84 -0.12 -15.85 26.50
CA PRO A 84 -0.58 -14.54 26.06
C PRO A 84 0.46 -13.43 26.20
N ASP A 85 1.51 -13.63 27.00
CA ASP A 85 2.57 -12.63 27.21
C ASP A 85 3.72 -12.79 26.19
N VAL A 86 3.58 -13.73 25.23
CA VAL A 86 4.57 -14.04 24.21
C VAL A 86 4.04 -13.67 22.82
N VAL A 87 4.78 -12.82 22.11
CA VAL A 87 4.57 -12.54 20.69
C VAL A 87 5.13 -13.71 19.89
N ASP A 88 4.25 -14.63 19.54
CA ASP A 88 4.60 -15.88 18.88
C ASP A 88 4.70 -15.73 17.35
N ALA A 89 5.06 -16.81 16.65
CA ALA A 89 5.19 -16.77 15.19
C ALA A 89 3.88 -16.45 14.45
N ALA A 90 2.71 -16.76 15.03
CA ALA A 90 1.43 -16.41 14.44
C ALA A 90 1.16 -14.91 14.57
N GLU A 91 1.52 -14.31 15.71
CA GLU A 91 1.40 -12.86 15.90
C GLU A 91 2.40 -12.09 15.02
N VAL A 92 3.64 -12.57 14.85
CA VAL A 92 4.58 -11.98 13.88
C VAL A 92 4.04 -12.09 12.44
N LEU A 93 3.37 -13.19 12.10
CA LEU A 93 2.73 -13.34 10.79
C LEU A 93 1.56 -12.35 10.61
N ASP A 94 0.82 -12.04 11.66
CA ASP A 94 -0.22 -10.99 11.61
C ASP A 94 0.42 -9.61 11.43
N VAL A 95 1.54 -9.34 12.10
CA VAL A 95 2.30 -8.09 11.90
C VAL A 95 2.69 -7.91 10.43
N VAL A 96 3.25 -8.96 9.82
CA VAL A 96 3.61 -8.98 8.38
C VAL A 96 2.40 -8.74 7.49
N ARG A 97 1.22 -9.28 7.83
CA ARG A 97 0.04 -9.23 6.96
C ARG A 97 -0.75 -7.94 7.06
N TYR A 98 -0.76 -7.34 8.25
CA TYR A 98 -1.74 -6.32 8.60
C TYR A 98 -1.12 -5.06 9.20
N ALA A 99 0.02 -5.18 9.89
CA ALA A 99 0.63 -4.04 10.56
C ALA A 99 1.74 -3.36 9.75
N VAL A 100 2.26 -4.03 8.72
CA VAL A 100 3.27 -3.50 7.80
C VAL A 100 2.69 -3.54 6.38
N ASP A 101 3.11 -2.61 5.53
CA ASP A 101 2.75 -2.66 4.12
C ASP A 101 3.07 -4.03 3.51
N ARG A 102 2.22 -4.49 2.58
CA ARG A 102 2.36 -5.82 1.98
C ARG A 102 3.60 -5.92 1.09
N GLU A 103 3.90 -4.89 0.29
CA GLU A 103 5.06 -4.88 -0.60
C GLU A 103 6.34 -4.79 0.24
N ARG A 104 6.36 -3.88 1.22
CA ARG A 104 7.50 -3.75 2.12
C ARG A 104 7.73 -4.98 2.98
N SER A 105 6.67 -5.59 3.49
CA SER A 105 6.74 -6.88 4.18
C SER A 105 7.27 -7.96 3.26
N ALA A 106 6.87 -7.98 1.99
CA ALA A 106 7.37 -8.96 1.03
C ALA A 106 8.86 -8.79 0.79
N GLU A 107 9.35 -7.56 0.60
CA GLU A 107 10.77 -7.24 0.48
C GLU A 107 11.55 -7.71 1.73
N ILE A 108 11.12 -7.28 2.92
CA ILE A 108 11.74 -7.68 4.18
C ILE A 108 11.76 -9.22 4.31
N LEU A 109 10.62 -9.87 4.07
CA LEU A 109 10.55 -11.32 4.18
C LEU A 109 11.43 -12.03 3.15
N VAL A 110 11.55 -11.52 1.93
CA VAL A 110 12.43 -12.09 0.90
C VAL A 110 13.90 -11.96 1.30
N ASP A 111 14.30 -10.81 1.85
CA ASP A 111 15.67 -10.57 2.30
C ASP A 111 16.09 -11.51 3.43
N TYR A 112 15.20 -11.76 4.40
CA TYR A 112 15.50 -12.61 5.54
C TYR A 112 15.20 -14.10 5.33
N LEU A 113 14.08 -14.44 4.67
CA LEU A 113 13.55 -15.81 4.58
C LEU A 113 13.59 -16.41 3.17
N GLY A 114 14.12 -15.66 2.20
CA GLY A 114 14.34 -16.06 0.81
C GLY A 114 13.14 -15.81 -0.14
N PRO A 115 13.33 -16.01 -1.47
CA PRO A 115 12.46 -15.49 -2.54
C PRO A 115 10.99 -15.92 -2.57
N SER A 116 10.59 -16.87 -1.71
CA SER A 116 9.21 -17.39 -1.65
C SER A 116 8.51 -17.03 -0.34
N ALA A 117 9.07 -16.07 0.40
CA ALA A 117 8.54 -15.64 1.68
C ALA A 117 7.48 -14.53 1.55
N ASP A 118 7.50 -13.79 0.44
CA ASP A 118 6.46 -12.85 0.00
C ASP A 118 5.03 -13.43 0.07
N ARG A 119 4.89 -14.75 -0.19
CA ARG A 119 3.60 -15.44 -0.10
C ARG A 119 2.94 -15.32 1.28
N PHE A 120 3.72 -15.13 2.35
CA PHE A 120 3.18 -14.97 3.71
C PHE A 120 2.46 -13.64 3.91
N CYS A 121 2.77 -12.62 3.10
CA CYS A 121 2.10 -11.31 3.11
C CYS A 121 0.68 -11.37 2.56
N SER A 122 0.27 -12.49 1.96
CA SER A 122 -1.08 -12.69 1.42
C SER A 122 -1.93 -13.47 2.43
N PRO A 123 -3.11 -12.98 2.85
CA PRO A 123 -4.08 -13.80 3.55
C PRO A 123 -4.57 -14.88 2.59
N ARG A 124 -4.37 -16.16 2.91
CA ARG A 124 -5.07 -17.23 2.21
C ARG A 124 -6.49 -17.30 2.74
N PHE A 125 -7.42 -16.71 2.01
CA PHE A 125 -8.84 -17.03 2.15
C PHE A 125 -9.02 -18.51 1.75
N GLY A 126 -9.94 -19.23 2.41
CA GLY A 126 -9.98 -20.70 2.41
C GLY A 126 -9.98 -21.39 1.05
N SER A 127 -9.79 -22.72 1.07
CA SER A 127 -9.66 -23.63 -0.08
C SER A 127 -10.77 -23.57 -1.15
N ALA A 128 -11.84 -22.81 -0.93
CA ALA A 128 -12.85 -22.55 -1.96
C ALA A 128 -12.33 -21.72 -3.15
N ASP A 129 -11.30 -20.88 -2.96
CA ASP A 129 -10.69 -20.10 -4.05
C ASP A 129 -9.56 -20.83 -4.78
N GLU A 130 -8.96 -21.86 -4.17
CA GLU A 130 -7.88 -22.66 -4.79
C GLU A 130 -8.41 -23.59 -5.89
N ALA A 131 -9.74 -23.81 -5.95
CA ALA A 131 -10.41 -24.52 -7.04
C ALA A 131 -10.50 -23.69 -8.34
N ARG A 132 -10.17 -22.38 -8.31
CA ARG A 132 -9.95 -21.58 -9.51
C ARG A 132 -8.45 -21.42 -9.75
N GLY A 133 -7.80 -22.54 -10.05
CA GLY A 133 -6.44 -22.57 -10.56
C GLY A 133 -6.34 -21.73 -11.84
N ILE A 134 -5.87 -20.50 -11.70
CA ILE A 134 -5.23 -19.80 -12.80
C ILE A 134 -3.79 -20.30 -12.77
N ASP A 135 -3.44 -21.15 -13.73
CA ASP A 135 -2.07 -21.59 -13.98
C ASP A 135 -1.18 -20.36 -14.19
N TRP A 136 -0.56 -19.87 -13.11
CA TRP A 136 0.60 -19.00 -13.22
C TRP A 136 1.73 -19.89 -13.76
N TRP A 137 1.87 -19.94 -15.07
CA TRP A 137 3.13 -20.33 -15.68
C TRP A 137 4.11 -19.17 -15.53
N PRO A 138 5.30 -19.39 -14.94
CA PRO A 138 6.35 -18.39 -14.96
C PRO A 138 6.77 -18.18 -16.42
N THR A 139 6.60 -16.98 -16.94
CA THR A 139 7.21 -16.55 -18.20
C THR A 139 8.73 -16.73 -18.09
N PRO A 140 9.36 -17.59 -18.91
CA PRO A 140 10.80 -17.75 -18.88
C PRO A 140 11.43 -16.50 -19.49
N THR A 141 12.23 -15.80 -18.70
CA THR A 141 13.14 -14.76 -19.20
C THR A 141 14.14 -15.39 -20.15
N SER A 142 14.08 -14.97 -21.41
CA SER A 142 15.00 -15.33 -22.49
C SER A 142 16.46 -15.19 -22.09
N GLY A 143 17.22 -16.29 -22.18
CA GLY A 143 18.67 -16.27 -21.98
C GLY A 143 19.27 -17.67 -21.84
N ALA A 144 19.40 -18.38 -22.97
CA ALA A 144 20.34 -19.47 -23.24
C ALA A 144 20.48 -20.62 -22.21
N VAL A 145 19.98 -21.82 -22.56
CA VAL A 145 20.84 -23.02 -22.76
C VAL A 145 20.09 -23.99 -23.69
N VAL A 146 20.62 -24.12 -24.90
CA VAL A 146 20.44 -25.25 -25.79
C VAL A 146 21.20 -26.43 -25.17
N ALA A 147 20.50 -27.55 -24.94
CA ALA A 147 20.97 -28.94 -25.00
C ALA A 147 20.42 -29.80 -23.85
N VAL A 148 20.04 -31.02 -24.21
CA VAL A 148 19.74 -32.18 -23.34
C VAL A 148 18.33 -32.17 -22.72
N VAL A 149 17.34 -32.76 -23.40
CA VAL A 149 16.59 -33.97 -22.99
C VAL A 149 15.72 -34.41 -24.17
N VAL A 150 16.28 -35.22 -25.08
CA VAL A 150 15.57 -35.95 -26.15
C VAL A 150 15.56 -37.47 -25.85
N VAL A 151 15.84 -37.89 -24.61
CA VAL A 151 16.14 -39.31 -24.31
C VAL A 151 15.17 -40.00 -23.33
N LEU A 152 14.02 -39.40 -22.98
CA LEU A 152 13.00 -40.09 -22.15
C LEU A 152 11.61 -40.09 -22.79
N LEU A 153 11.58 -40.42 -24.08
CA LEU A 153 10.36 -40.68 -24.84
C LEU A 153 10.32 -42.14 -25.35
N PHE A 154 10.79 -43.11 -24.57
CA PHE A 154 10.58 -44.54 -24.84
C PHE A 154 10.75 -45.39 -23.57
N ALA A 155 9.67 -45.57 -22.80
CA ALA A 155 9.36 -46.69 -21.89
C ALA A 155 8.27 -46.20 -20.92
N SER A 156 6.97 -46.44 -21.12
CA SER A 156 6.22 -47.70 -20.92
C SER A 156 4.75 -47.24 -20.84
N VAL A 157 3.78 -47.64 -21.67
CA VAL A 157 3.10 -48.94 -21.89
C VAL A 157 2.68 -49.66 -20.60
N GLY A 158 1.35 -49.69 -20.37
CA GLY A 158 0.62 -50.55 -19.42
C GLY A 158 0.14 -49.78 -18.18
N ALA A 159 -1.14 -49.70 -17.79
CA ALA A 159 -2.26 -50.61 -18.01
C ALA A 159 -3.63 -49.90 -17.89
N VAL A 160 -4.66 -50.67 -18.17
CA VAL A 160 -6.01 -50.33 -18.62
C VAL A 160 -7.04 -50.74 -17.55
N LEU A 161 -8.14 -49.98 -17.45
CA LEU A 161 -9.50 -50.28 -16.93
C LEU A 161 -9.79 -50.48 -15.41
N THR A 162 -10.82 -49.75 -14.93
CA THR A 162 -12.12 -50.22 -14.36
C THR A 162 -12.83 -49.01 -13.69
N HIS A 163 -13.89 -48.39 -14.25
CA HIS A 163 -15.34 -48.71 -14.26
C HIS A 163 -15.99 -49.14 -12.93
N GLY A 164 -16.96 -48.32 -12.47
CA GLY A 164 -18.00 -48.65 -11.48
C GLY A 164 -18.07 -47.62 -10.34
N GLY A 165 -19.20 -47.01 -9.96
CA GLY A 165 -20.59 -47.10 -10.37
C GLY A 165 -21.39 -46.10 -9.51
N LEU A 166 -22.44 -45.52 -10.10
CA LEU A 166 -23.45 -44.72 -9.40
C LEU A 166 -24.55 -45.64 -8.81
N PRO A 167 -25.16 -45.25 -7.69
CA PRO A 167 -26.63 -45.19 -7.62
C PRO A 167 -27.08 -43.87 -6.96
N SER A 168 -27.97 -43.09 -7.57
CA SER A 168 -29.45 -43.24 -7.65
C SER A 168 -30.19 -42.72 -6.41
N VAL A 169 -30.73 -41.50 -6.55
CA VAL A 169 -32.09 -41.00 -6.26
C VAL A 169 -32.88 -41.59 -5.07
N ALA A 170 -33.32 -40.69 -4.17
CA ALA A 170 -34.67 -40.71 -3.62
C ALA A 170 -35.12 -39.28 -3.22
N ASP A 171 -36.16 -38.81 -3.88
CA ASP A 171 -36.99 -37.64 -3.59
C ASP A 171 -37.76 -37.77 -2.26
N SER A 172 -38.06 -36.66 -1.59
CA SER A 172 -39.45 -36.22 -1.31
C SER A 172 -39.57 -35.00 -0.34
N PRO A 173 -40.71 -34.28 -0.35
CA PRO A 173 -40.78 -32.81 -0.20
C PRO A 173 -41.62 -32.30 1.00
N ALA A 174 -41.62 -30.98 1.21
CA ALA A 174 -42.72 -30.13 1.76
C ALA A 174 -42.22 -28.65 1.78
N ALA A 175 -42.75 -27.64 1.05
CA ALA A 175 -44.06 -26.96 1.14
C ALA A 175 -44.48 -26.65 2.59
N ALA A 176 -44.86 -25.47 3.06
CA ALA A 176 -45.13 -24.11 2.58
C ALA A 176 -44.78 -23.17 3.77
N THR A 177 -44.70 -21.84 3.73
CA THR A 177 -45.82 -20.90 3.52
C THR A 177 -45.26 -19.47 3.59
N SER A 178 -45.89 -18.58 2.82
CA SER A 178 -45.69 -17.14 2.69
C SER A 178 -45.90 -16.32 3.97
N ASP A 179 -45.28 -15.14 4.01
CA ASP A 179 -45.83 -13.85 4.48
C ASP A 179 -44.82 -12.76 4.04
N GLN A 180 -44.93 -12.19 2.84
CA GLN A 180 -45.73 -11.02 2.47
C GLN A 180 -45.80 -9.91 3.53
N ARG A 181 -44.95 -8.88 3.36
CA ARG A 181 -45.33 -7.51 3.70
C ARG A 181 -44.74 -6.51 2.70
N GLU A 182 -45.62 -6.08 1.81
CA GLU A 182 -45.50 -4.86 1.00
C GLU A 182 -45.64 -3.59 1.86
N GLY A 183 -45.05 -2.51 1.34
CA GLY A 183 -45.33 -1.12 1.71
C GLY A 183 -44.03 -0.32 1.80
N GLY A 184 -43.72 0.64 0.92
CA GLY A 184 -44.49 1.19 -0.17
C GLY A 184 -43.57 2.07 -1.03
N ALA A 185 -43.89 2.14 -2.31
CA ALA A 185 -43.26 3.02 -3.27
C ALA A 185 -43.64 4.48 -3.00
N ALA A 186 -42.66 5.38 -3.08
CA ALA A 186 -42.88 6.76 -3.47
C ALA A 186 -41.88 7.10 -4.58
N ALA A 187 -42.34 6.92 -5.82
CA ALA A 187 -41.71 7.48 -7.01
C ALA A 187 -42.04 8.97 -7.07
N THR A 188 -41.02 9.82 -7.19
CA THR A 188 -41.22 11.20 -7.62
C THR A 188 -40.53 11.38 -8.96
N THR A 189 -41.36 11.31 -9.99
CA THR A 189 -41.09 11.69 -11.38
C THR A 189 -40.91 13.21 -11.44
N GLY A 190 -39.85 13.69 -12.09
CA GLY A 190 -39.62 15.12 -12.30
C GLY A 190 -38.58 15.41 -13.38
N GLN A 191 -39.01 15.36 -14.64
CA GLN A 191 -38.36 15.98 -15.79
C GLN A 191 -39.49 16.45 -16.74
N PRO A 192 -39.30 17.36 -17.70
CA PRO A 192 -38.22 18.33 -17.91
C PRO A 192 -38.75 19.77 -18.14
N LYS A 193 -37.87 20.78 -18.12
CA LYS A 193 -38.15 22.07 -18.78
C LYS A 193 -36.99 22.42 -19.71
N SER A 194 -37.26 22.33 -21.00
CA SER A 194 -36.44 22.84 -22.10
C SER A 194 -36.67 24.34 -22.32
N GLN A 195 -35.82 24.91 -23.20
CA GLN A 195 -35.85 26.24 -23.87
C GLN A 195 -35.17 27.38 -23.07
N THR A 196 -34.25 28.20 -23.61
CA THR A 196 -33.77 28.55 -24.96
C THR A 196 -32.41 29.27 -24.74
N GLY A 197 -31.30 28.97 -25.41
CA GLY A 197 -30.96 29.34 -26.79
C GLY A 197 -30.14 30.64 -26.83
N ALA A 198 -28.83 30.53 -27.11
CA ALA A 198 -28.03 31.57 -27.74
C ALA A 198 -26.85 30.90 -28.48
N GLN A 199 -27.00 30.80 -29.80
CA GLN A 199 -25.92 30.51 -30.75
C GLN A 199 -24.98 31.72 -30.84
N GLY A 200 -23.70 31.44 -31.11
CA GLY A 200 -22.82 32.37 -31.80
C GLY A 200 -21.43 32.53 -31.17
N SER A 201 -20.48 31.66 -31.54
CA SER A 201 -19.32 32.11 -32.32
C SER A 201 -18.47 30.92 -32.72
N GLU A 202 -18.37 30.73 -34.04
CA GLU A 202 -17.35 29.91 -34.69
C GLU A 202 -15.95 30.52 -34.53
N ASN A 203 -14.95 29.66 -34.72
CA ASN A 203 -13.58 29.95 -35.14
C ASN A 203 -12.63 30.56 -34.09
N GLY A 204 -12.06 29.65 -33.30
CA GLY A 204 -10.80 29.85 -32.59
C GLY A 204 -10.07 28.52 -32.46
N ALA A 205 -9.61 27.95 -33.59
CA ALA A 205 -8.56 26.95 -33.59
C ALA A 205 -7.26 27.65 -33.18
N GLU A 206 -7.15 27.96 -31.89
CA GLU A 206 -5.98 28.56 -31.28
C GLU A 206 -5.13 27.42 -30.72
N ASN A 207 -3.97 27.23 -31.35
CA ASN A 207 -2.96 26.25 -31.01
C ASN A 207 -2.66 26.24 -29.50
N ALA A 208 -3.27 25.32 -28.76
CA ALA A 208 -2.83 25.01 -27.42
C ALA A 208 -1.50 24.25 -27.54
N PRO A 209 -0.40 24.72 -26.92
CA PRO A 209 0.83 23.95 -26.90
C PRO A 209 0.56 22.61 -26.19
N SER A 210 0.61 21.54 -26.98
CA SER A 210 0.93 20.20 -26.54
C SER A 210 2.22 20.27 -25.73
N ASP A 211 2.14 20.06 -24.42
CA ASP A 211 3.22 19.58 -23.54
C ASP A 211 2.81 19.76 -22.07
N VAL A 212 1.69 19.13 -21.69
CA VAL A 212 1.64 18.55 -20.35
C VAL A 212 1.83 17.07 -20.59
N GLU A 213 3.07 16.64 -20.42
CA GLU A 213 3.54 15.27 -20.51
C GLU A 213 2.46 14.33 -19.97
N SER A 214 1.96 13.45 -20.84
CA SER A 214 0.88 12.55 -20.48
C SER A 214 1.45 11.51 -19.50
N ILE A 215 1.38 11.79 -18.20
CA ILE A 215 1.79 10.83 -17.18
C ILE A 215 1.03 9.53 -17.40
N SER A 216 1.77 8.47 -17.70
CA SER A 216 1.22 7.13 -17.85
C SER A 216 1.13 6.49 -16.47
N TYR A 217 -0.02 6.66 -15.80
CA TYR A 217 -0.27 6.06 -14.48
C TYR A 217 -0.05 4.54 -14.49
N SER A 218 -0.39 3.85 -15.57
CA SER A 218 -0.11 2.42 -15.71
C SER A 218 1.40 2.09 -15.73
N ALA A 219 2.23 2.96 -16.31
CA ALA A 219 3.68 2.77 -16.28
C ALA A 219 4.26 2.96 -14.87
N LEU A 220 3.63 3.81 -14.06
CA LEU A 220 3.94 4.02 -12.65
C LEU A 220 3.34 2.95 -11.72
N GLY A 221 2.63 1.95 -12.27
CA GLY A 221 1.89 0.95 -11.48
C GLY A 221 0.70 1.53 -10.71
N CYS A 222 0.25 2.73 -11.06
CA CYS A 222 -0.88 3.41 -10.44
C CYS A 222 -2.21 3.00 -11.09
N PRO A 223 -3.30 2.91 -10.31
CA PRO A 223 -4.63 2.84 -10.87
C PRO A 223 -4.97 4.11 -11.66
N ILE A 224 -5.87 3.97 -12.65
CA ILE A 224 -6.35 5.09 -13.44
C ILE A 224 -7.08 6.07 -12.51
N PRO A 225 -6.74 7.38 -12.53
CA PRO A 225 -7.43 8.36 -11.70
C PRO A 225 -8.92 8.44 -12.06
N PRO A 226 -9.82 8.40 -11.07
CA PRO A 226 -11.24 8.57 -11.32
C PRO A 226 -11.52 9.98 -11.88
N ARG A 227 -12.71 10.17 -12.46
CA ARG A 227 -13.17 11.48 -12.94
C ARG A 227 -14.42 11.88 -12.18
N ASP A 228 -14.49 13.15 -11.79
CA ASP A 228 -15.69 13.76 -11.19
C ASP A 228 -16.20 13.04 -9.92
N VAL A 229 -15.30 12.39 -9.19
CA VAL A 229 -15.60 11.74 -7.91
C VAL A 229 -15.39 12.74 -6.79
N ARG A 230 -16.29 12.75 -5.81
CA ARG A 230 -16.17 13.65 -4.67
C ARG A 230 -14.91 13.30 -3.87
N PRO A 231 -14.07 14.29 -3.50
CA PRO A 231 -12.87 14.04 -2.70
C PRO A 231 -13.10 13.22 -1.43
N ALA A 232 -14.28 13.35 -0.80
CA ALA A 232 -14.65 12.57 0.38
C ALA A 232 -14.76 11.05 0.12
N GLU A 233 -15.15 10.64 -1.09
CA GLU A 233 -15.26 9.23 -1.47
C GLU A 233 -13.91 8.58 -1.74
N LEU A 234 -12.85 9.38 -1.91
CA LEU A 234 -11.48 8.92 -2.11
C LEU A 234 -10.73 8.74 -0.78
N ALA A 235 -11.23 9.32 0.30
CA ALA A 235 -10.58 9.31 1.59
C ALA A 235 -10.49 7.88 2.16
N PRO A 236 -9.33 7.48 2.69
CA PRO A 236 -9.18 6.19 3.35
C PRO A 236 -10.17 6.03 4.50
N ALA A 237 -10.89 4.90 4.51
CA ALA A 237 -11.70 4.52 5.64
C ALA A 237 -10.82 3.87 6.72
N VAL A 238 -10.91 4.35 7.95
CA VAL A 238 -10.28 3.68 9.09
C VAL A 238 -11.22 2.59 9.59
N VAL A 239 -10.79 1.34 9.58
CA VAL A 239 -11.55 0.22 10.13
C VAL A 239 -11.15 0.04 11.60
N PRO A 240 -12.09 -0.08 12.55
CA PRO A 240 -11.80 -0.32 13.98
C PRO A 240 -11.15 -1.69 14.31
N GLY A 241 -10.55 -2.38 13.33
CA GLY A 241 -9.96 -3.70 13.49
C GLY A 241 -8.99 -4.03 12.36
N ALA A 242 -8.23 -5.11 12.54
CA ALA A 242 -7.16 -5.52 11.62
C ALA A 242 -7.68 -5.68 10.18
N SER A 243 -7.25 -4.80 9.31
CA SER A 243 -7.59 -4.67 7.91
C SER A 243 -6.31 -4.73 7.10
N ALA A 244 -6.34 -5.38 5.93
CA ALA A 244 -5.16 -5.52 5.05
C ALA A 244 -4.66 -4.20 4.43
N GLY A 245 -5.08 -3.04 4.98
CA GLY A 245 -4.75 -1.70 4.51
C GLY A 245 -3.68 -0.99 5.32
N GLY A 246 -3.15 -1.57 6.41
CA GLY A 246 -2.05 -0.94 7.18
C GLY A 246 -2.44 0.28 8.02
N LEU A 247 -3.72 0.69 8.02
CA LEU A 247 -4.27 1.75 8.89
C LEU A 247 -4.87 1.18 10.18
N ASP A 248 -4.40 0.02 10.62
CA ASP A 248 -4.95 -0.68 11.77
C ASP A 248 -4.62 0.04 13.08
N GLY A 249 -5.66 0.26 13.88
CA GLY A 249 -5.55 1.02 15.13
C GLY A 249 -5.33 2.52 14.93
N TRP A 250 -5.40 3.01 13.69
CA TRP A 250 -5.53 4.44 13.46
C TRP A 250 -6.91 4.88 13.93
N THR A 251 -7.05 6.17 14.20
CA THR A 251 -8.36 6.78 14.46
C THR A 251 -8.56 7.95 13.51
N GLN A 252 -9.80 8.17 13.12
CA GLN A 252 -10.19 9.26 12.24
C GLN A 252 -10.92 10.32 13.06
N ALA A 253 -10.44 11.55 13.02
CA ALA A 253 -11.15 12.69 13.57
C ALA A 253 -12.25 13.14 12.57
N PRO A 254 -13.25 13.91 13.03
CA PRO A 254 -14.27 14.45 12.15
C PRO A 254 -13.66 15.17 10.95
N ALA A 255 -14.14 14.82 9.76
CA ALA A 255 -13.67 15.41 8.52
C ALA A 255 -14.28 16.80 8.33
N THR A 256 -13.49 17.74 7.84
CA THR A 256 -13.99 19.02 7.37
C THR A 256 -14.12 18.94 5.86
N SER A 257 -15.37 19.00 5.39
CA SER A 257 -15.68 19.29 4.00
C SER A 257 -16.18 20.72 3.96
N ASP A 258 -15.31 21.66 3.60
CA ASP A 258 -15.73 23.06 3.52
C ASP A 258 -16.12 23.46 2.08
N PRO A 259 -17.14 24.32 1.93
CA PRO A 259 -17.22 25.27 0.85
C PRO A 259 -16.14 26.34 1.05
N THR A 260 -15.42 26.63 -0.02
CA THR A 260 -14.28 27.56 -0.14
C THR A 260 -14.46 28.87 0.65
N THR A 261 -13.56 29.19 1.58
CA THR A 261 -13.26 30.59 1.92
C THR A 261 -11.83 30.75 2.46
N GLU A 262 -10.85 30.75 1.56
CA GLU A 262 -9.69 31.63 1.72
C GLU A 262 -9.36 32.21 0.34
N PRO A 263 -9.61 33.51 0.10
CA PRO A 263 -9.43 34.14 -1.20
C PRO A 263 -7.99 34.64 -1.30
N ASP A 264 -7.05 33.75 -1.61
CA ASP A 264 -5.85 34.20 -2.32
C ASP A 264 -5.00 33.03 -2.82
N ARG A 265 -4.75 33.03 -4.14
CA ARG A 265 -3.74 32.27 -4.90
C ARG A 265 -4.20 30.97 -5.57
N LEU A 266 -4.06 30.98 -6.90
CA LEU A 266 -4.17 29.85 -7.85
C LEU A 266 -5.52 29.12 -7.82
N SER A 267 -6.41 29.54 -8.72
CA SER A 267 -7.67 28.89 -9.14
C SER A 267 -8.28 27.88 -8.16
N ASP A 268 -9.20 28.30 -7.30
CA ASP A 268 -9.81 27.45 -6.28
C ASP A 268 -10.18 26.04 -6.76
N PRO A 269 -9.96 25.00 -5.94
CA PRO A 269 -10.37 23.65 -6.28
C PRO A 269 -11.89 23.58 -6.43
N THR A 270 -12.35 22.79 -7.40
CA THR A 270 -13.77 22.51 -7.64
C THR A 270 -14.43 21.86 -6.42
N ALA A 271 -13.68 21.02 -5.71
CA ALA A 271 -14.11 20.41 -4.45
C ALA A 271 -12.89 20.09 -3.59
N ARG A 272 -13.08 20.14 -2.26
CA ARG A 272 -12.04 19.77 -1.29
C ARG A 272 -12.63 18.92 -0.18
N HIS A 273 -11.82 18.03 0.35
CA HIS A 273 -12.10 17.28 1.56
C HIS A 273 -10.82 17.17 2.38
N ALA A 274 -10.90 17.41 3.69
CA ALA A 274 -9.79 17.29 4.61
C ALA A 274 -10.18 16.39 5.78
N VAL A 275 -9.30 15.45 6.11
CA VAL A 275 -9.50 14.49 7.19
C VAL A 275 -8.23 14.37 8.01
N THR A 276 -8.38 14.39 9.34
CA THR A 276 -7.26 14.12 10.24
C THR A 276 -7.31 12.67 10.70
N TYR A 277 -6.17 12.01 10.59
CA TYR A 277 -5.91 10.66 11.01
C TYR A 277 -4.87 10.65 12.14
N VAL A 278 -5.06 9.76 13.11
CA VAL A 278 -4.16 9.61 14.26
C VAL A 278 -3.70 8.17 14.34
N PRO A 279 -2.47 7.86 13.87
CA PRO A 279 -1.86 6.55 14.11
C PRO A 279 -1.68 6.24 15.60
N PRO A 280 -1.39 4.96 15.95
CA PRO A 280 -1.07 4.55 17.32
C PRO A 280 0.10 5.30 17.98
N SER A 281 0.96 5.95 17.20
CA SER A 281 2.04 6.81 17.71
C SER A 281 1.53 8.15 18.27
N GLY A 282 0.26 8.49 18.06
CA GLY A 282 -0.38 9.72 18.56
C GLY A 282 -0.11 10.97 17.74
N HIS A 283 0.69 10.88 16.68
CA HIS A 283 0.86 11.95 15.69
C HIS A 283 -0.47 12.24 15.01
N LYS A 284 -0.67 13.47 14.54
CA LYS A 284 -1.86 13.85 13.77
C LYS A 284 -1.45 14.14 12.34
N LEU A 285 -2.04 13.41 11.40
CA LEU A 285 -1.81 13.54 9.96
C LEU A 285 -3.07 14.07 9.30
N THR A 286 -3.01 15.21 8.65
CA THR A 286 -4.15 15.76 7.91
C THR A 286 -3.96 15.50 6.43
N LEU A 287 -4.83 14.66 5.86
CA LEU A 287 -4.93 14.42 4.43
C LEU A 287 -5.94 15.38 3.82
N GLY A 288 -5.46 16.27 2.95
CA GLY A 288 -6.28 17.08 2.06
C GLY A 288 -6.35 16.45 0.67
N ILE A 289 -7.57 16.23 0.19
CA ILE A 289 -7.87 15.80 -1.17
C ILE A 289 -8.60 16.95 -1.87
N SER A 290 -8.01 17.50 -2.93
CA SER A 290 -8.63 18.59 -3.70
C SER A 290 -8.78 18.19 -5.17
N LEU A 291 -9.98 18.37 -5.72
CA LEU A 291 -10.28 18.21 -7.15
C LEU A 291 -10.13 19.56 -7.85
N TRP A 292 -9.34 19.60 -8.93
CA TRP A 292 -9.07 20.82 -9.68
C TRP A 292 -9.76 20.83 -11.05
N PRO A 293 -10.07 22.02 -11.62
CA PRO A 293 -10.68 22.13 -12.95
C PRO A 293 -9.87 21.47 -14.06
N SER A 294 -8.54 21.36 -13.91
CA SER A 294 -7.67 20.72 -14.88
C SER A 294 -6.48 20.02 -14.23
N ARG A 295 -5.88 19.07 -14.95
CA ARG A 295 -4.64 18.40 -14.53
C ARG A 295 -3.48 19.39 -14.35
N ARG A 296 -3.44 20.43 -15.19
CA ARG A 296 -2.42 21.49 -15.14
C ARG A 296 -2.54 22.31 -13.85
N ALA A 297 -3.77 22.66 -13.44
CA ALA A 297 -4.02 23.33 -12.17
C ALA A 297 -3.58 22.45 -10.97
N ALA A 298 -3.96 21.17 -10.98
CA ALA A 298 -3.51 20.21 -9.96
C ALA A 298 -1.97 20.10 -9.90
N GLN A 299 -1.29 20.05 -11.05
CA GLN A 299 0.18 19.96 -11.11
C GLN A 299 0.84 21.21 -10.55
N SER A 300 0.37 22.40 -10.94
CA SER A 300 0.92 23.67 -10.45
C SER A 300 0.86 23.75 -8.92
N VAL A 301 -0.20 23.23 -8.32
CA VAL A 301 -0.38 23.23 -6.87
C VAL A 301 0.51 22.17 -6.24
N ALA A 302 0.51 20.93 -6.73
CA ALA A 302 1.38 19.88 -6.19
C ALA A 302 2.86 20.30 -6.14
N SER A 303 3.36 20.94 -7.21
CA SER A 303 4.72 21.47 -7.27
C SER A 303 4.98 22.63 -6.31
N ALA A 304 3.99 23.49 -6.04
CA ALA A 304 4.13 24.60 -5.08
C ALA A 304 4.19 24.12 -3.61
N PHE A 305 3.63 22.94 -3.32
CA PHE A 305 3.62 22.33 -1.99
C PHE A 305 4.79 21.38 -1.73
N ALA A 306 5.40 20.82 -2.78
CA ALA A 306 6.57 19.94 -2.68
C ALA A 306 7.76 20.44 -1.80
N PRO A 307 8.08 21.76 -1.72
CA PRO A 307 9.18 22.23 -0.86
C PRO A 307 8.80 22.40 0.63
N ARG A 308 7.55 22.18 1.02
CA ARG A 308 7.09 22.37 2.41
C ARG A 308 7.36 21.12 3.27
N ASN A 309 7.13 21.21 4.59
CA ASN A 309 7.15 20.05 5.51
C ASN A 309 5.95 19.10 5.32
N GLU A 310 5.40 19.08 4.11
CA GLU A 310 4.20 18.36 3.69
C GLU A 310 4.59 17.37 2.59
N THR A 311 3.80 16.30 2.46
CA THR A 311 3.91 15.36 1.35
C THR A 311 2.80 15.65 0.36
N ALA A 312 3.14 16.11 -0.84
CA ALA A 312 2.18 16.50 -1.86
C ALA A 312 2.38 15.66 -3.13
N THR A 313 1.28 15.18 -3.70
CA THR A 313 1.30 14.41 -4.95
C THR A 313 0.06 14.66 -5.81
N ARG A 314 0.16 14.42 -7.13
CA ARG A 314 -0.93 14.57 -8.09
C ARG A 314 -1.40 13.21 -8.64
N TRP A 315 -2.70 12.96 -8.54
CA TRP A 315 -3.36 11.83 -9.19
C TRP A 315 -4.47 12.33 -10.10
N GLY A 316 -4.20 12.43 -11.40
CA GLY A 316 -5.12 13.02 -12.37
C GLY A 316 -5.37 14.51 -12.12
N GLN A 317 -6.63 14.86 -11.85
CA GLN A 317 -7.08 16.19 -11.44
C GLN A 317 -7.08 16.39 -9.92
N TYR A 318 -6.68 15.37 -9.15
CA TYR A 318 -6.63 15.46 -7.70
C TYR A 318 -5.22 15.81 -7.23
N THR A 319 -5.14 16.65 -6.20
CA THR A 319 -3.95 16.77 -5.35
C THR A 319 -4.22 16.11 -4.02
N LEU A 320 -3.26 15.30 -3.56
CA LEU A 320 -3.24 14.68 -2.25
C LEU A 320 -2.12 15.34 -1.46
N ILE A 321 -2.46 16.01 -0.37
CA ILE A 321 -1.49 16.75 0.46
C ILE A 321 -1.62 16.23 1.89
N VAL A 322 -0.52 15.78 2.47
CA VAL A 322 -0.44 15.31 3.86
C VAL A 322 0.48 16.20 4.65
N GLY A 323 -0.07 16.88 5.64
CA GLY A 323 0.68 17.57 6.70
C GLY A 323 0.63 16.77 8.00
N GLY A 324 1.63 16.93 8.86
CA GLY A 324 1.71 16.18 10.11
C GLY A 324 2.14 17.03 11.30
N THR A 325 1.62 16.68 12.49
CA THR A 325 2.07 17.25 13.76
C THR A 325 2.37 16.16 14.80
N THR A 326 3.32 16.44 15.68
CA THR A 326 3.61 15.64 16.87
C THR A 326 2.42 15.68 17.85
N PRO A 327 2.36 14.77 18.83
CA PRO A 327 1.34 14.83 19.89
C PRO A 327 1.30 16.18 20.63
N ASN A 328 2.43 16.90 20.67
CA ASN A 328 2.57 18.21 21.31
C ASN A 328 2.18 19.38 20.38
N GLY A 329 1.79 19.10 19.13
CA GLY A 329 1.37 20.10 18.16
C GLY A 329 2.49 20.71 17.31
N GLU A 330 3.73 20.21 17.42
CA GLU A 330 4.84 20.68 16.59
C GLU A 330 4.73 20.09 15.18
N LEU A 331 5.11 20.85 14.15
CA LEU A 331 5.11 20.34 12.78
C LEU A 331 6.14 19.22 12.61
N LEU A 332 5.73 18.13 11.95
CA LEU A 332 6.66 17.07 11.56
C LEU A 332 7.67 17.59 10.54
N GLY A 333 8.93 17.17 10.67
CA GLY A 333 9.93 17.43 9.64
C GLY A 333 9.58 16.67 8.35
N ARG A 334 9.96 17.22 7.19
CA ARG A 334 9.65 16.64 5.87
C ARG A 334 9.86 15.12 5.76
N ASN A 335 11.01 14.61 6.22
CA ASN A 335 11.31 13.18 6.15
C ASN A 335 10.35 12.34 7.01
N GLN A 336 9.97 12.84 8.19
CA GLN A 336 8.99 12.17 9.04
C GLN A 336 7.60 12.21 8.40
N THR A 337 7.19 13.36 7.84
CA THR A 337 5.91 13.49 7.14
C THR A 337 5.83 12.51 5.96
N ILE A 338 6.91 12.32 5.19
CA ILE A 338 6.96 11.34 4.09
C ILE A 338 6.75 9.92 4.62
N VAL A 339 7.49 9.50 5.64
CA VAL A 339 7.37 8.16 6.23
C VAL A 339 5.93 7.89 6.69
N TRP A 340 5.33 8.86 7.38
CA TRP A 340 3.99 8.71 7.94
C TRP A 340 2.85 8.88 6.93
N SER A 341 3.07 9.61 5.84
CA SER A 341 2.07 9.83 4.79
C SER A 341 1.94 8.67 3.82
N ARG A 342 3.00 7.88 3.59
CA ARG A 342 2.97 6.74 2.65
C ARG A 342 1.86 5.73 2.95
N PRO A 343 1.68 5.22 4.19
CA PRO A 343 0.56 4.34 4.54
C PRO A 343 -0.82 4.96 4.31
N LEU A 344 -0.94 6.27 4.55
CA LEU A 344 -2.20 6.96 4.41
C LEU A 344 -2.56 7.17 2.94
N LEU A 345 -1.58 7.58 2.13
CA LEU A 345 -1.77 7.80 0.70
C LEU A 345 -1.99 6.50 -0.06
N SER A 346 -1.34 5.40 0.33
CA SER A 346 -1.50 4.11 -0.35
C SER A 346 -2.91 3.54 -0.24
N GLU A 347 -3.65 3.92 0.79
CA GLU A 347 -5.05 3.53 1.02
C GLU A 347 -6.10 4.48 0.43
N VAL A 348 -5.68 5.52 -0.30
CA VAL A 348 -6.60 6.33 -1.11
C VAL A 348 -7.20 5.43 -2.20
N ARG A 349 -8.54 5.38 -2.27
CA ARG A 349 -9.27 4.42 -3.10
C ARG A 349 -10.11 5.13 -4.15
N SER A 350 -10.17 4.55 -5.35
CA SER A 350 -11.22 4.90 -6.31
C SER A 350 -12.54 4.23 -5.93
N PRO A 351 -13.69 4.71 -6.44
CA PRO A 351 -14.98 4.03 -6.27
C PRO A 351 -15.03 2.61 -6.85
N SER A 352 -14.11 2.28 -7.77
CA SER A 352 -13.96 0.90 -8.26
C SER A 352 -13.29 -0.05 -7.25
N GLY A 353 -12.91 0.45 -6.07
CA GLY A 353 -12.24 -0.31 -5.01
C GLY A 353 -10.73 -0.42 -5.19
N SER A 354 -10.16 0.14 -6.26
CA SER A 354 -8.72 0.14 -6.49
C SER A 354 -8.04 1.17 -5.60
N ARG A 355 -7.02 0.75 -4.84
CA ARG A 355 -6.20 1.64 -4.02
C ARG A 355 -4.97 2.12 -4.79
N LEU A 356 -4.39 3.26 -4.39
CA LEU A 356 -3.12 3.72 -4.96
C LEU A 356 -2.01 2.68 -4.75
N GLY A 357 -1.85 2.17 -3.52
CA GLY A 357 -0.73 1.29 -3.15
C GLY A 357 0.60 2.05 -3.00
N TYR A 358 1.56 1.44 -2.31
CA TYR A 358 2.83 2.09 -1.98
C TYR A 358 3.69 2.34 -3.20
N ARG A 359 3.86 1.35 -4.08
CA ARG A 359 4.60 1.54 -5.35
C ARG A 359 4.11 2.73 -6.17
N CYS A 360 2.80 2.92 -6.27
CA CYS A 360 2.24 4.08 -6.96
C CYS A 360 2.59 5.37 -6.22
N VAL A 361 2.37 5.40 -4.90
CA VAL A 361 2.70 6.57 -4.08
C VAL A 361 4.16 6.95 -4.23
N ASP A 362 5.09 6.00 -4.16
CA ASP A 362 6.52 6.25 -4.33
C ASP A 362 6.84 6.83 -5.71
N SER A 363 6.30 6.20 -6.76
CA SER A 363 6.47 6.69 -8.13
C SER A 363 5.92 8.10 -8.31
N LEU A 364 4.79 8.42 -7.69
CA LEU A 364 4.20 9.76 -7.76
C LEU A 364 4.96 10.80 -6.91
N LEU A 365 5.62 10.38 -5.83
CA LEU A 365 6.46 11.24 -5.00
C LEU A 365 7.79 11.53 -5.68
N ASP A 366 8.40 10.54 -6.33
CA ASP A 366 9.63 10.68 -7.11
C ASP A 366 9.41 11.62 -8.30
N GLU A 367 8.30 11.48 -9.01
CA GLU A 367 7.89 12.39 -10.10
C GLU A 367 7.69 13.83 -9.61
N SER A 368 7.26 13.99 -8.36
CA SER A 368 7.02 15.30 -7.74
C SER A 368 8.30 15.92 -7.16
N ALA A 369 9.40 15.15 -7.08
CA ALA A 369 10.67 15.66 -6.59
C ALA A 369 11.26 16.65 -7.62
N PRO A 370 11.77 17.82 -7.18
CA PRO A 370 12.45 18.73 -8.09
C PRO A 370 13.64 17.99 -8.71
N SER A 371 13.64 17.86 -10.03
CA SER A 371 14.73 17.22 -10.77
C SER A 371 16.05 17.90 -10.43
N THR A 372 16.83 17.27 -9.55
CA THR A 372 18.19 17.70 -9.20
C THR A 372 19.20 17.37 -10.30
N ALA A 373 18.74 16.96 -11.49
CA ALA A 373 19.57 16.80 -12.67
C ALA A 373 19.94 18.17 -13.26
N ALA A 374 20.74 18.93 -12.52
CA ALA A 374 21.62 19.92 -13.13
C ALA A 374 22.58 19.17 -14.05
N LYS A 375 22.44 19.39 -15.35
CA LYS A 375 23.39 18.96 -16.39
C LYS A 375 24.80 19.40 -15.94
N PRO A 376 25.79 18.51 -15.82
CA PRO A 376 27.17 18.95 -15.69
C PRO A 376 27.50 19.70 -16.98
N ASP A 377 27.72 21.00 -16.85
CA ASP A 377 28.17 21.84 -17.94
C ASP A 377 29.55 21.33 -18.35
N HIS A 378 29.60 20.49 -19.39
CA HIS A 378 30.85 20.09 -20.02
C HIS A 378 31.41 21.34 -20.70
N SER A 379 32.13 22.15 -19.92
CA SER A 379 33.01 23.19 -20.40
C SER A 379 34.07 22.54 -21.29
N VAL A 380 33.81 22.56 -22.59
CA VAL A 380 34.69 22.09 -23.65
C VAL A 380 36.02 22.85 -23.56
N LYS A 381 37.10 22.08 -23.33
CA LYS A 381 38.48 22.49 -23.63
C LYS A 381 38.58 22.86 -25.11
N GLY A 382 39.11 24.03 -25.42
CA GLY A 382 39.46 24.38 -26.79
C GLY A 382 40.41 25.56 -26.91
N LEU A 383 41.71 25.26 -27.00
CA LEU A 383 42.79 26.04 -27.62
C LEU A 383 43.11 27.39 -26.92
N TRP A 384 44.36 27.77 -26.62
CA TRP A 384 45.46 27.91 -27.56
C TRP A 384 46.82 27.57 -26.92
N SER A 385 47.57 26.72 -27.62
CA SER A 385 49.02 26.63 -27.53
C SER A 385 49.68 27.96 -27.87
N LYS A 386 50.71 28.34 -27.11
CA LYS A 386 52.02 28.82 -27.63
C LYS A 386 53.04 28.96 -26.49
N LYS A 387 53.95 28.00 -26.41
CA LYS A 387 55.40 28.20 -26.12
C LYS A 387 56.11 28.38 -27.50
N PRO A 388 57.37 28.84 -27.62
CA PRO A 388 58.45 28.86 -26.61
C PRO A 388 59.34 30.14 -26.57
N ASP A 389 60.24 30.15 -25.58
CA ASP A 389 61.61 30.70 -25.47
C ASP A 389 62.02 31.99 -26.23
N GLU A 390 62.67 32.93 -25.53
CA GLU A 390 64.11 33.21 -25.73
C GLU A 390 64.70 34.22 -24.73
N ARG A 391 66.01 34.05 -24.50
CA ARG A 391 66.92 34.83 -23.64
C ARG A 391 66.96 36.32 -23.99
N THR A 392 67.11 37.19 -23.00
CA THR A 392 68.35 37.97 -22.78
C THR A 392 68.43 38.48 -21.35
#